data_AF-A0A9E2BJT6-F1
#
_entry.id   AF-A0A9E2BJT6-F1
#
_cell.length_a   1.000
_cell.length_b   1.000
_cell.length_c   1.000
_cell.angle_alpha   90.00
_cell.angle_beta   90.00
_cell.angle_gamma   90.00
#
_symmetry.space_group_name_H-M   'P 1'
#
loop_
_entity.id
_entity.type
_entity.pdbx_description
1 polymer ?
#
loop_
_entity_poly.entity_id
_entity_poly.type
_entity_poly.pdbx_seq_one_letter_code
_entity_poly.pdbx_strand_id
1 'polypeptide(L)'
;MAEEGALTFEKALEELEAIVEKLEHGQISLEESLAAFERGMELVSFCQARLQQVEKRVEILVERAGSFAFDPFSDGDEERA
;
A
#
# COMPACT_ATOMS: atom_id res chain seq x y z
N MET A 1 -18.93 3.40 -9.39
CA MET A 1 -19.22 1.96 -9.57
C MET A 1 -18.20 1.23 -8.71
N ALA A 2 -18.68 0.51 -7.70
CA ALA A 2 -17.83 -0.14 -6.72
C ALA A 2 -17.02 -1.26 -7.40
N GLU A 3 -15.74 -1.37 -7.07
CA GLU A 3 -14.92 -2.52 -7.43
C GLU A 3 -15.38 -3.74 -6.63
N GLU A 4 -16.47 -4.39 -7.07
CA GLU A 4 -17.08 -5.54 -6.38
C GLU A 4 -16.36 -6.88 -6.62
N GLY A 5 -15.16 -6.89 -7.22
CA GLY A 5 -14.39 -8.11 -7.47
C GLY A 5 -12.89 -8.04 -7.15
N ALA A 6 -12.36 -6.87 -6.79
CA ALA A 6 -10.94 -6.71 -6.48
C ALA A 6 -10.71 -6.82 -4.97
N LEU A 7 -9.69 -7.59 -4.57
CA LEU A 7 -9.22 -7.59 -3.19
C LEU A 7 -8.72 -6.16 -2.86
N THR A 8 -9.27 -5.56 -1.80
CA THR A 8 -8.82 -4.25 -1.30
C THR A 8 -7.80 -4.45 -0.17
N PHE A 9 -7.06 -3.39 0.16
CA PHE A 9 -6.11 -3.45 1.27
C PHE A 9 -6.80 -3.78 2.60
N GLU A 10 -7.93 -3.12 2.89
CA GLU A 10 -8.68 -3.34 4.13
C GLU A 10 -9.20 -4.78 4.22
N LYS A 11 -9.75 -5.32 3.12
CA LYS A 11 -10.21 -6.71 3.08
C LYS A 11 -9.09 -7.72 3.24
N ALA A 12 -7.94 -7.47 2.60
CA ALA A 12 -6.77 -8.34 2.73
C ALA A 12 -6.22 -8.34 4.16
N LEU A 13 -6.26 -7.18 4.82
CA LEU A 13 -5.83 -7.05 6.22
C LEU A 13 -6.81 -7.78 7.17
N GLU A 14 -8.12 -7.58 6.99
CA GLU A 14 -9.15 -8.27 7.78
C GLU A 14 -9.07 -9.80 7.62
N GLU A 15 -8.84 -10.28 6.39
CA GLU A 15 -8.65 -11.71 6.14
C GLU A 15 -7.37 -12.25 6.80
N LEU A 16 -6.29 -11.47 6.81
CA LEU A 16 -5.03 -11.84 7.46
C LEU A 16 -5.21 -11.91 8.98
N GLU A 17 -5.90 -10.95 9.59
CA GLU A 17 -6.23 -10.96 11.03
C GLU A 17 -7.03 -12.21 11.41
N ALA A 18 -8.04 -12.56 10.62
CA ALA A 18 -8.83 -13.77 10.84
C ALA A 18 -8.00 -15.07 10.70
N ILE A 19 -7.02 -15.09 9.81
CA ILE A 19 -6.08 -16.21 9.67
C ILE A 19 -5.18 -16.32 10.89
N VAL A 20 -4.61 -15.21 11.36
CA VAL A 20 -3.77 -15.19 12.57
C VAL A 20 -4.57 -15.68 13.76
N GLU A 21 -5.78 -15.18 13.95
CA GLU A 21 -6.67 -15.62 15.03
C GLU A 21 -6.92 -17.13 14.97
N LYS A 22 -7.20 -17.69 13.78
CA LYS A 22 -7.39 -19.14 13.62
C LYS A 22 -6.14 -19.95 13.95
N LEU A 23 -4.95 -19.48 13.55
CA LEU A 23 -3.68 -20.12 13.85
C LEU A 23 -3.39 -20.10 15.37
N GLU A 24 -3.71 -19.00 16.05
CA GLU A 24 -3.49 -18.83 17.49
C GLU A 24 -4.43 -19.70 18.34
N HIS A 25 -5.65 -19.95 17.89
CA HIS A 25 -6.61 -20.79 18.60
C HIS A 25 -6.21 -22.28 18.64
N GLY A 26 -5.32 -22.73 17.75
CA GLY A 26 -4.70 -24.07 17.82
C GLY A 26 -5.65 -25.26 17.68
N GLN A 27 -6.90 -25.04 17.25
CA GLN A 27 -7.92 -26.09 17.06
C GLN A 27 -8.01 -26.61 15.61
N ILE A 28 -7.07 -26.23 14.76
CA ILE A 28 -7.04 -26.58 13.34
C ILE A 28 -6.09 -27.74 13.09
N SER A 29 -6.36 -28.54 12.06
CA SER A 29 -5.46 -29.60 11.63
C SER A 29 -4.14 -29.06 11.05
N LEU A 30 -3.15 -29.94 10.88
CA LEU A 30 -1.88 -29.57 10.27
C LEU A 30 -2.05 -29.09 8.82
N GLU A 31 -2.93 -29.74 8.04
CA GLU A 31 -3.21 -29.36 6.65
C GLU A 31 -3.89 -27.98 6.59
N GLU A 32 -4.86 -27.73 7.48
CA GLU A 32 -5.50 -26.41 7.60
C GLU A 32 -4.51 -25.33 8.07
N SER A 33 -3.59 -25.66 8.97
CA SER A 33 -2.53 -24.75 9.43
C SER A 33 -1.62 -24.35 8.27
N LEU A 34 -1.25 -25.32 7.42
CA LEU A 34 -0.41 -25.07 6.26
C LEU A 34 -1.14 -24.17 5.25
N ALA A 35 -2.40 -24.48 4.93
CA ALA A 35 -3.21 -23.70 4.01
C ALA A 35 -3.46 -22.27 4.52
N ALA A 36 -3.72 -22.11 5.82
CA ALA A 36 -3.87 -20.81 6.47
C ALA A 36 -2.56 -20.00 6.39
N PHE A 37 -1.41 -20.64 6.61
CA PHE A 37 -0.12 -20.00 6.49
C PHE A 37 0.20 -19.54 5.06
N GLU A 38 -0.02 -20.40 4.06
CA GLU A 38 0.17 -20.06 2.64
C GLU A 38 -0.70 -18.86 2.24
N ARG A 39 -1.98 -18.90 2.63
CA ARG A 39 -2.89 -17.78 2.38
C ARG A 39 -2.45 -16.51 3.08
N GLY A 40 -2.00 -16.59 4.33
CA GLY A 40 -1.45 -15.46 5.07
C GLY A 40 -0.25 -14.82 4.36
N MET A 41 0.66 -15.63 3.81
CA MET A 41 1.82 -15.16 3.05
C MET A 41 1.41 -14.43 1.76
N GLU A 42 0.39 -14.92 1.04
CA GLU A 42 -0.16 -14.22 -0.13
C GLU A 42 -0.72 -12.84 0.24
N LEU A 43 -1.49 -12.77 1.33
CA LEU A 43 -2.11 -11.52 1.80
C LEU A 43 -1.04 -10.51 2.25
N VAL A 44 -0.01 -10.97 2.96
CA VAL A 44 1.13 -10.11 3.34
C VAL A 44 1.82 -9.54 2.11
N SER A 45 2.09 -10.38 1.10
CA SER A 45 2.71 -9.94 -0.15
C SER A 45 1.84 -8.90 -0.87
N PHE A 46 0.53 -9.13 -0.94
CA PHE A 46 -0.43 -8.20 -1.51
C PHE A 46 -0.43 -6.84 -0.78
N CYS A 47 -0.50 -6.86 0.55
CA CYS A 47 -0.49 -5.65 1.37
C CYS A 47 0.80 -4.85 1.19
N GLN A 48 1.95 -5.51 1.19
CA GLN A 48 3.25 -4.86 0.94
C GLN A 48 3.31 -4.21 -0.45
N ALA A 49 2.86 -4.91 -1.50
CA ALA A 49 2.84 -4.38 -2.85
C ALA A 49 1.93 -3.14 -2.98
N ARG A 50 0.77 -3.16 -2.31
CA ARG A 50 -0.14 -2.00 -2.25
C ARG A 50 0.50 -0.82 -1.53
N LEU A 51 1.14 -1.04 -0.39
CA LEU A 51 1.81 0.01 0.36
C LEU A 51 2.96 0.64 -0.45
N GLN A 52 3.79 -0.17 -1.12
CA GLN A 52 4.86 0.32 -1.99
C GLN A 52 4.33 1.19 -3.15
N GLN A 53 3.20 0.81 -3.76
CA GLN A 53 2.57 1.63 -4.79
C GLN A 53 2.11 2.99 -4.25
N VAL A 54 1.52 3.01 -3.05
CA VAL A 54 1.08 4.24 -2.41
C VAL A 54 2.26 5.11 -2.04
N GLU A 55 3.31 4.53 -1.44
CA GLU A 55 4.54 5.21 -1.05
C GLU A 55 5.19 5.90 -2.25
N LYS A 56 5.38 5.18 -3.35
CA LYS A 56 5.93 5.74 -4.59
C LYS A 56 5.08 6.88 -5.15
N ARG A 57 3.75 6.76 -5.04
CA ARG A 57 2.84 7.82 -5.50
C ARG A 57 2.93 9.05 -4.60
N VAL A 58 3.09 8.87 -3.30
CA VAL A 58 3.34 9.96 -2.34
C VAL A 58 4.68 10.63 -2.63
N GLU A 59 5.75 9.86 -2.85
CA GLU A 59 7.07 10.37 -3.21
C GLU A 59 7.01 11.29 -4.44
N ILE A 60 6.40 10.84 -5.54
CA ILE A 60 6.22 11.66 -6.76
C ILE A 60 5.42 12.94 -6.48
N LEU A 61 4.39 12.87 -5.64
CA LEU A 61 3.59 14.04 -5.29
C LEU A 61 4.39 15.04 -4.45
N VAL A 62 5.22 14.55 -3.53
CA VAL A 62 6.11 15.37 -2.71
C VAL A 62 7.22 15.98 -3.56
N GLU A 63 7.86 15.23 -4.46
CA GLU A 63 8.87 15.75 -5.39
C GLU A 63 8.30 16.83 -6.31
N ARG A 64 7.06 16.63 -6.80
CA ARG A 64 6.36 17.65 -7.60
C ARG A 64 6.05 18.89 -6.77
N ALA A 65 5.51 18.73 -5.56
CA ALA A 65 5.24 19.84 -4.67
C ALA A 65 6.52 20.59 -4.27
N GLY A 66 7.63 19.87 -4.06
CA GLY A 66 8.96 20.40 -3.83
C GLY A 66 9.54 21.11 -5.05
N SER A 67 9.28 20.61 -6.26
CA SER A 67 9.67 21.28 -7.52
C SER A 67 8.84 22.53 -7.83
N PHE A 68 7.63 22.66 -7.28
CA PHE A 68 6.87 23.92 -7.30
C PHE A 68 7.38 24.93 -6.27
N ALA A 69 8.19 24.50 -5.30
CA ALA A 69 8.83 25.38 -4.33
C ALA A 69 10.30 25.61 -4.73
N PHE A 70 10.56 26.81 -5.26
CA PHE A 70 11.88 27.39 -5.51
C PHE A 70 12.51 27.09 -6.89
N ASP A 71 12.11 27.90 -7.86
CA ASP A 71 13.07 28.42 -8.84
C ASP A 71 13.59 29.79 -8.32
N PRO A 72 14.79 29.87 -7.71
CA PRO A 72 15.38 31.12 -7.26
C PRO A 72 15.79 32.07 -8.40
N PHE A 73 15.52 31.72 -9.65
CA PHE A 73 15.98 32.44 -10.84
C PHE A 73 14.85 32.75 -11.84
N SER A 74 13.57 32.57 -11.48
CA SER A 74 12.43 33.01 -12.28
C SER A 74 12.12 34.50 -12.10
N ASP A 75 13.17 35.33 -12.05
CA ASP A 75 13.09 36.75 -12.33
C ASP A 75 13.77 36.97 -13.69
N GLY A 76 13.03 36.61 -14.73
CA GLY A 76 13.36 36.98 -16.11
C GLY A 76 12.80 38.38 -16.39
N ASP A 77 13.70 39.34 -16.51
CA ASP A 77 13.60 40.58 -17.29
C ASP A 77 12.33 41.43 -17.16
N GLU A 78 12.33 42.45 -16.26
CA GLU A 78 11.73 43.76 -16.59
C GLU A 78 12.25 44.91 -15.68
N GLU A 79 13.23 45.67 -16.16
CA GLU A 79 13.15 47.14 -16.09
C GLU A 79 13.90 47.72 -17.29
N ARG A 80 13.10 48.35 -18.15
CA ARG A 80 13.46 49.07 -19.35
C ARG A 80 14.14 50.41 -19.02
N ALA A 81 14.87 50.92 -20.02
CA ALA A 81 15.29 52.32 -20.26
C ALA A 81 16.65 52.76 -19.71
#